data_AF-A0A510Y9P3-F1
#
_entry.id   AF-A0A510Y9P3-F1
#
_cell.length_a   1.000
_cell.length_b   1.000
_cell.length_c   1.000
_cell.angle_alpha   90.00
_cell.angle_beta   90.00
_cell.angle_gamma   90.00
#
_symmetry.space_group_name_H-M   'P 1'
#
loop_
_entity.id
_entity.type
_entity.pdbx_description
1 polymer ?
#
loop_
_entity_poly.entity_id
_entity_poly.type
_entity_poly.pdbx_seq_one_letter_code
_entity_poly.pdbx_strand_id
1 'polypeptide(L)'
;MDIKVRELSPIVVQTIDERAKKRGLSRQHYLKELIENYVMQKELNETDQAYKTLIEKNTEALHRFSDQMQRQNEWLESMSEDMDPTQEKR
;
A
#
# COMPACT_ATOMS: atom_id res chain seq x y z
N MET A 1 29.74 1.29 -15.88
CA MET A 1 29.37 2.66 -16.30
C MET A 1 29.81 3.60 -15.20
N ASP A 2 30.48 4.70 -15.57
CA ASP A 2 31.02 5.65 -14.59
C ASP A 2 30.12 6.88 -14.50
N ILE A 3 29.80 7.30 -13.28
CA ILE A 3 28.99 8.49 -13.00
C ILE A 3 29.87 9.50 -12.26
N LYS A 4 29.91 10.74 -12.76
CA LYS A 4 30.58 11.87 -12.10
C LYS A 4 29.54 12.89 -11.65
N VAL A 5 29.38 13.05 -10.35
CA VAL A 5 28.51 14.08 -9.76
C VAL A 5 29.38 15.29 -9.43
N ARG A 6 29.07 16.44 -10.03
CA ARG A 6 29.80 17.71 -9.85
C ARG A 6 28.98 18.65 -8.98
N GLU A 7 29.64 19.71 -8.50
CA GLU A 7 28.98 20.82 -7.78
C GLU A 7 28.25 20.41 -6.49
N LEU A 8 28.67 19.30 -5.88
CA LEU A 8 28.24 18.95 -4.53
C LEU A 8 28.88 19.91 -3.53
N SER A 9 28.08 20.42 -2.60
CA SER A 9 28.58 21.18 -1.45
C SER A 9 29.63 20.36 -0.69
N PRO A 10 30.75 20.96 -0.25
CA PRO A 10 31.78 20.27 0.51
C PRO A 10 31.23 19.55 1.75
N ILE A 11 30.22 20.14 2.41
CA ILE A 11 29.56 19.56 3.58
C ILE A 11 28.85 18.24 3.23
N VAL A 12 28.24 18.16 2.05
CA VAL A 12 27.56 16.95 1.58
C VAL A 12 28.58 15.84 1.32
N VAL A 13 29.69 16.17 0.66
CA VAL A 13 30.77 15.20 0.40
C VAL A 13 31.36 14.67 1.71
N GLN A 14 31.62 15.56 2.66
CA GLN A 14 32.10 15.19 3.99
C GLN A 14 31.11 14.26 4.72
N THR A 15 29.82 14.60 4.69
CA THR A 15 28.78 13.77 5.33
C THR A 15 28.73 12.37 4.72
N ILE A 16 28.85 12.26 3.39
CA ILE A 16 28.91 10.97 2.70
C ILE A 16 30.13 10.16 3.16
N ASP A 17 31.29 10.79 3.25
CA ASP A 17 32.52 10.15 3.73
C ASP A 17 32.41 9.63 5.15
N GLU A 18 31.87 10.45 6.05
CA GLU A 18 31.66 10.08 7.44
C GLU A 18 30.71 8.89 7.55
N ARG A 19 29.61 8.88 6.78
CA ARG A 19 28.65 7.77 6.76
C ARG A 19 29.25 6.50 6.18
N ALA A 20 30.02 6.60 5.10
CA ALA A 20 30.72 5.47 4.52
C ALA A 20 31.72 4.87 5.53
N LYS A 21 32.53 5.73 6.17
CA LYS A 21 33.52 5.32 7.18
C LYS A 21 32.88 4.67 8.39
N LYS A 22 31.75 5.21 8.90
CA LYS A 22 30.98 4.61 10.00
C LYS A 22 30.50 3.18 9.70
N ARG A 23 30.26 2.86 8.42
CA ARG A 23 29.85 1.53 7.96
C ARG A 23 31.03 0.65 7.53
N GLY A 24 32.28 1.13 7.64
CA GLY A 24 33.47 0.41 7.15
C GLY A 24 33.53 0.29 5.63
N LEU A 25 32.82 1.16 4.90
CA LEU A 25 32.71 1.13 3.44
C LEU A 25 33.57 2.21 2.79
N SER A 26 33.97 1.98 1.54
CA SER A 26 34.52 3.05 0.70
C SER A 26 33.40 4.01 0.29
N ARG A 27 33.75 5.27 0.00
CA ARG A 27 32.81 6.25 -0.57
C ARG A 27 32.08 5.70 -1.80
N GLN A 28 32.82 5.03 -2.68
CA GLN A 28 32.27 4.48 -3.92
C GLN A 28 31.27 3.36 -3.65
N HIS A 29 31.58 2.45 -2.72
CA HIS A 29 30.68 1.37 -2.36
C HIS A 29 29.41 1.90 -1.70
N TYR A 30 29.55 2.86 -0.79
CA TYR A 30 28.42 3.52 -0.12
C TYR A 30 27.51 4.23 -1.13
N LEU A 31 28.07 4.99 -2.07
CA LEU A 31 27.30 5.68 -3.10
C LEU A 31 26.60 4.70 -4.05
N LYS A 32 27.28 3.60 -4.41
CA LYS A 32 26.68 2.52 -5.22
C LYS A 32 25.44 1.97 -4.53
N GLU A 33 25.57 1.51 -3.28
CA GLU A 33 24.44 1.01 -2.50
C GLU A 33 23.31 2.03 -2.40
N LEU A 34 23.65 3.30 -2.14
CA LEU A 34 22.66 4.35 -1.98
C LEU A 34 21.85 4.59 -3.26
N ILE A 35 22.51 4.60 -4.43
CA ILE A 35 21.85 4.78 -5.72
C ILE A 35 20.99 3.56 -6.09
N GLU A 36 21.53 2.35 -5.94
CA GLU A 36 20.80 1.10 -6.24
C GLU A 36 19.56 0.96 -5.35
N ASN A 37 19.71 1.22 -4.04
CA ASN A 37 18.59 1.19 -3.11
C ASN A 37 17.54 2.27 -3.41
N TYR A 38 17.96 3.47 -3.82
CA TYR A 38 17.02 4.53 -4.17
C TYR A 38 16.15 4.16 -5.38
N VAL A 39 16.75 3.54 -6.40
CA VAL A 39 16.00 3.07 -7.59
C VAL A 39 15.04 1.94 -7.19
N MET A 40 15.50 0.95 -6.44
CA MET A 40 14.62 -0.15 -5.96
C MET A 40 13.48 0.35 -5.07
N GLN A 41 13.74 1.28 -4.15
CA GLN A 41 12.70 1.79 -3.24
C GLN A 41 11.58 2.50 -3.99
N LYS A 42 11.90 3.18 -5.10
CA LYS A 42 10.87 3.82 -5.92
C LYS A 42 9.93 2.78 -6.52
N GLU A 43 10.48 1.71 -7.09
CA GLU A 43 9.69 0.62 -7.68
C GLU A 43 8.84 -0.11 -6.61
N LEU A 44 9.41 -0.35 -5.43
CA LEU A 44 8.70 -0.96 -4.31
C LEU A 44 7.57 -0.06 -3.79
N ASN A 45 7.80 1.24 -3.63
CA ASN A 45 6.78 2.17 -3.12
C ASN A 45 5.59 2.31 -4.08
N GLU A 46 5.83 2.40 -5.39
CA GLU A 46 4.76 2.46 -6.39
C GLU A 46 3.92 1.17 -6.37
N THR A 47 4.59 0.03 -6.24
CA THR A 47 3.95 -1.29 -6.14
C THR A 47 3.13 -1.43 -4.84
N ASP A 48 3.70 -1.06 -3.70
CA ASP A 48 3.02 -1.08 -2.41
C ASP A 48 1.79 -0.16 -2.39
N GLN A 49 1.89 1.02 -3.01
CA GLN A 49 0.77 1.94 -3.11
C GLN A 49 -0.36 1.39 -4.00
N ALA A 50 -0.01 0.71 -5.09
CA ALA A 50 -0.98 0.00 -5.93
C ALA A 50 -1.67 -1.13 -5.16
N TYR A 51 -0.91 -1.92 -4.38
CA TYR A 51 -1.48 -2.98 -3.55
C TYR A 51 -2.41 -2.44 -2.45
N LYS A 52 -2.02 -1.37 -1.75
CA LYS A 52 -2.90 -0.72 -0.75
C LYS A 52 -4.21 -0.26 -1.38
N THR A 53 -4.13 0.39 -2.54
CA THR A 53 -5.32 0.83 -3.29
C THR A 53 -6.22 -0.35 -3.68
N LEU A 54 -5.63 -1.47 -4.09
CA LEU A 54 -6.39 -2.67 -4.45
C LEU A 54 -7.10 -3.29 -3.25
N ILE A 55 -6.40 -3.37 -2.11
CA ILE A 55 -6.97 -3.88 -0.85
C ILE A 55 -8.14 -3.01 -0.41
N GLU A 56 -7.97 -1.69 -0.38
CA GLU A 56 -9.03 -0.74 -0.01
C GLU A 56 -10.28 -0.92 -0.88
N LYS A 57 -10.11 -0.99 -2.21
CA LYS A 57 -11.22 -1.21 -3.15
C LYS A 57 -11.92 -2.54 -2.95
N ASN A 58 -11.16 -3.62 -2.70
CA ASN A 58 -11.73 -4.94 -2.43
C ASN A 58 -12.48 -4.96 -1.10
N THR A 59 -11.92 -4.37 -0.05
CA THR A 59 -12.60 -4.24 1.25
C THR A 59 -13.90 -3.45 1.12
N GLU A 60 -13.89 -2.34 0.38
CA GLU A 60 -15.10 -1.56 0.10
C GLU A 60 -16.15 -2.39 -0.67
N ALA A 61 -15.72 -3.13 -1.69
CA ALA A 61 -16.63 -4.00 -2.45
C ALA A 61 -17.25 -5.09 -1.58
N LEU A 62 -16.46 -5.70 -0.68
CA LEU A 62 -16.94 -6.71 0.28
C LEU A 62 -17.92 -6.11 1.28
N HIS A 63 -17.68 -4.91 1.79
CA HIS A 63 -18.63 -4.21 2.66
C HIS A 63 -19.95 -3.95 1.93
N ARG A 64 -19.89 -3.38 0.72
CA ARG A 64 -21.10 -3.13 -0.09
C ARG A 64 -21.87 -4.42 -0.39
N PHE A 65 -21.16 -5.52 -0.67
CA PHE A 65 -21.78 -6.82 -0.88
C PHE A 65 -22.45 -7.35 0.39
N SER A 66 -21.79 -7.24 1.54
CA SER A 66 -22.36 -7.63 2.84
C SER A 66 -23.62 -6.84 3.16
N ASP A 67 -23.60 -5.52 2.97
CA ASP A 67 -24.76 -4.65 3.20
C ASP A 67 -25.92 -5.03 2.28
N GLN A 68 -25.64 -5.32 1.01
CA GLN A 68 -26.65 -5.75 0.04
C GLN A 68 -27.24 -7.11 0.42
N MET A 69 -26.42 -8.07 0.84
CA MET A 69 -26.86 -9.38 1.31
C MET A 69 -27.73 -9.28 2.55
N GLN A 70 -27.37 -8.41 3.50
CA GLN A 70 -28.19 -8.18 4.68
C GLN A 70 -29.57 -7.63 4.31
N ARG A 71 -29.63 -6.60 3.45
CA ARG A 71 -30.90 -6.06 2.95
C ARG A 71 -31.74 -7.09 2.21
N GLN A 72 -31.09 -7.97 1.44
CA GLN A 72 -31.76 -9.04 0.73
C GLN A 72 -32.37 -10.07 1.71
N ASN A 73 -31.65 -10.41 2.77
CA ASN A 73 -32.17 -11.30 3.81
C ASN A 73 -33.35 -10.67 4.56
N GLU A 74 -33.23 -9.41 4.98
CA GLU A 74 -34.32 -8.66 5.63
C GLU A 74 -35.56 -8.61 4.74
N TRP A 75 -35.39 -8.42 3.42
CA TRP A 75 -36.48 -8.44 2.47
C TRP A 75 -37.13 -9.84 2.34
N LEU A 76 -36.34 -10.90 2.27
CA LEU A 76 -36.85 -12.28 2.23
C LEU A 76 -37.62 -12.64 3.50
N GLU A 77 -37.12 -12.22 4.67
CA GLU A 77 -37.82 -12.38 5.95
C GLU A 77 -39.18 -11.67 5.93
N SER A 78 -39.24 -10.42 5.48
CA SER A 78 -40.51 -9.68 5.39
C SER A 78 -41.54 -10.36 4.48
N MET A 79 -41.13 -10.92 3.33
CA MET A 79 -42.04 -11.66 2.47
C MET A 79 -42.50 -12.99 3.07
N SER A 80 -41.66 -13.63 3.89
CA SER A 80 -42.02 -14.87 4.58
C SER A 80 -43.06 -14.63 5.68
N GLU A 81 -42.99 -13.49 6.36
CA GLU A 81 -43.99 -13.05 7.34
C GLU A 81 -45.34 -12.73 6.66
N ASP A 82 -45.31 -12.09 5.49
CA ASP A 82 -46.52 -11.76 4.72
C ASP A 82 -47.23 -12.99 4.11
N MET A 83 -46.53 -14.13 3.97
CA MET A 83 -47.08 -15.37 3.44
C MET A 83 -47.51 -16.38 4.51
N ASP A 84 -47.46 -16.03 5.81
CA ASP A 84 -47.96 -16.91 6.87
C ASP A 84 -49.50 -16.86 6.96
N PRO A 85 -50.24 -17.93 6.56
CA PRO A 85 -51.70 -17.94 6.47
C PRO A 85 -52.39 -17.89 7.84
N THR A 86 -51.65 -17.77 8.95
CA THR A 86 -52.21 -17.69 10.30
C THR A 86 -52.67 -16.27 10.70
N GLN A 87 -52.34 -15.22 9.93
CA GLN A 87 -52.80 -13.85 10.19
C GLN A 87 -54.22 -13.54 9.65
N GLU A 88 -54.78 -14.37 8.75
CA GLU A 88 -56.10 -14.12 8.13
C GLU A 88 -57.31 -14.57 9.00
N LYS A 89 -57.06 -15.05 10.23
CA LYS A 89 -58.10 -15.50 11.16
C LYS A 89 -57.94 -14.88 12.55
N ARG A 90 -58.11 -13.57 12.67
CA ARG A 90 -58.55 -12.90 13.90
C ARG A 90 -59.50 -11.75 13.60
#